data_AF-A0A963U811-F1
#
_entry.id   AF-A0A963U811-F1
#
_cell.length_a   1.000
_cell.length_b   1.000
_cell.length_c   1.000
_cell.angle_alpha   90.00
_cell.angle_beta   90.00
_cell.angle_gamma   90.00
#
_symmetry.space_group_name_H-M   'P 1'
#
loop_
_entity.id
_entity.type
_entity.pdbx_description
1 polymer ?
#
loop_
_entity_poly.entity_id
_entity_poly.type
_entity_poly.pdbx_seq_one_letter_code
_entity_poly.pdbx_strand_id
1 'polypeptide(L)'
;MSLRAALVVFLAVAALVPAVPVFAGSKGCPPGLAKKAQPCVPPGQAKKHAGHIGRGDRVTDYPYHLIRYPDRYGLDPLRPGERYYVVNGQILRVSEETYEVLDVIRAISALLD
;
A
#
# COMPACT_ATOMS: atom_id res chain seq x y z
N MET A 1 -15.59 -64.72 24.68
CA MET A 1 -16.13 -64.35 26.01
C MET A 1 -15.27 -63.24 26.56
N SER A 2 -15.71 -62.04 26.94
CA SER A 2 -17.04 -61.45 27.14
C SER A 2 -16.74 -59.94 27.25
N LEU A 3 -17.30 -59.06 26.43
CA LEU A 3 -18.66 -58.54 26.56
C LEU A 3 -18.88 -57.76 27.88
N ARG A 4 -18.88 -56.43 27.74
CA ARG A 4 -19.71 -55.44 28.46
C ARG A 4 -19.44 -55.18 29.95
N ALA A 5 -18.97 -53.96 30.23
CA ALA A 5 -19.49 -53.07 31.29
C ALA A 5 -18.88 -51.67 31.04
N ALA A 6 -19.42 -50.83 30.16
CA ALA A 6 -20.59 -49.98 30.40
C ALA A 6 -20.48 -49.18 31.72
N LEU A 7 -19.93 -47.96 31.66
CA LEU A 7 -20.47 -46.85 32.44
C LEU A 7 -20.02 -45.48 31.87
N VAL A 8 -20.94 -44.83 31.17
CA VAL A 8 -21.30 -43.40 31.32
C VAL A 8 -20.16 -42.38 31.32
N VAL A 9 -19.95 -41.71 30.17
CA VAL A 9 -20.00 -40.23 30.12
C VAL A 9 -20.67 -39.83 28.80
N PHE A 10 -21.97 -39.58 28.89
CA PHE A 10 -22.71 -38.72 27.97
C PHE A 10 -22.20 -37.28 28.11
N LEU A 11 -22.37 -36.48 27.05
CA LEU A 11 -22.12 -35.02 26.94
C LEU A 11 -20.69 -34.56 26.65
N ALA A 12 -20.42 -34.31 25.37
CA ALA A 12 -19.99 -32.99 24.89
C ALA A 12 -19.97 -32.97 23.34
N VAL A 13 -21.14 -33.13 22.71
CA VAL A 13 -21.33 -32.65 21.33
C VAL A 13 -21.64 -31.16 21.43
N ALA A 14 -20.60 -30.32 21.46
CA ALA A 14 -20.78 -28.88 21.34
C ALA A 14 -19.54 -28.24 20.72
N ALA A 15 -19.79 -27.48 19.64
CA ALA A 15 -18.90 -26.48 19.05
C ALA A 15 -17.74 -26.96 18.16
N LEU A 16 -18.08 -27.59 17.03
CA LEU A 16 -17.33 -27.40 15.78
C LEU A 16 -18.24 -26.66 14.78
N VAL A 17 -18.51 -25.39 15.07
CA VAL A 17 -19.04 -24.47 14.06
C VAL A 17 -17.82 -23.84 13.40
N PRO A 18 -17.53 -24.11 12.11
CA PRO A 18 -16.53 -23.33 11.40
C PRO A 18 -17.07 -21.90 11.31
N ALA A 19 -16.33 -20.94 11.88
CA ALA A 19 -16.61 -19.53 11.68
C ALA A 19 -16.42 -19.21 10.19
N VAL A 20 -17.51 -19.20 9.43
CA VAL A 20 -17.52 -18.67 8.07
C VAL A 20 -17.25 -17.16 8.15
N PRO A 21 -16.22 -16.63 7.46
CA PRO A 21 -16.03 -15.19 7.38
C PRO A 21 -17.22 -14.60 6.62
N VAL A 22 -18.06 -13.83 7.33
CA VAL A 22 -19.09 -13.02 6.69
C VAL A 22 -18.37 -11.85 6.02
N PHE A 23 -18.00 -12.02 4.76
CA PHE A 23 -17.71 -10.88 3.89
C PHE A 23 -19.04 -10.18 3.64
N ALA A 24 -19.25 -9.07 4.35
CA ALA A 24 -20.30 -8.11 4.03
C ALA A 24 -20.00 -7.51 2.65
N GLY A 25 -20.47 -8.19 1.61
CA GLY A 25 -20.53 -7.66 0.26
C GLY A 25 -21.70 -6.68 0.17
N SER A 26 -21.39 -5.39 0.06
CA SER A 26 -22.30 -4.43 -0.57
C SER A 26 -21.50 -3.61 -1.57
N LYS A 27 -21.85 -3.77 -2.86
CA LYS A 27 -21.30 -3.07 -4.03
C LYS A 27 -21.67 -1.58 -4.01
N GLY A 28 -21.24 -0.84 -2.99
CA GLY A 28 -21.60 0.56 -2.88
C GLY A 28 -20.89 1.19 -1.71
N CYS A 29 -20.04 2.16 -2.02
CA CYS A 29 -19.52 3.07 -1.03
C CYS A 29 -20.70 3.73 -0.29
N PRO A 30 -20.59 3.93 1.03
CA PRO A 30 -21.70 4.40 1.85
C PRO A 30 -22.35 5.64 1.24
N PRO A 31 -23.68 5.80 1.36
CA PRO A 31 -24.39 6.95 0.83
C PRO A 31 -23.74 8.23 1.39
N GLY A 32 -23.13 9.03 0.52
CA GLY A 32 -22.30 10.19 0.87
C GLY A 32 -20.86 10.13 0.32
N LEU A 33 -20.32 8.95 0.04
CA LEU A 33 -18.98 8.76 -0.55
C LEU A 33 -19.01 8.29 -2.02
N ALA A 34 -20.15 7.78 -2.49
CA ALA A 34 -20.30 7.19 -3.83
C ALA A 34 -20.11 8.17 -5.01
N LYS A 35 -20.09 9.49 -4.77
CA LYS A 35 -19.97 10.53 -5.83
C LYS A 35 -18.55 11.04 -6.05
N LYS A 36 -17.56 10.59 -5.29
CA LYS A 36 -16.14 10.93 -5.54
C LYS A 36 -15.49 9.79 -6.32
N ALA A 37 -14.88 10.12 -7.46
CA ALA A 37 -14.19 9.17 -8.33
C ALA A 37 -12.92 8.52 -7.71
N GLN A 38 -12.66 8.75 -6.43
CA GLN A 38 -11.58 8.15 -5.67
C GLN A 38 -12.09 6.86 -4.99
N PRO A 39 -11.26 5.81 -4.86
CA PRO A 39 -11.58 4.65 -4.03
C PRO A 39 -12.09 5.14 -2.68
N CYS A 40 -13.04 4.40 -2.11
CA CYS A 40 -13.82 4.86 -0.97
C CYS A 40 -13.00 4.81 0.32
N VAL A 41 -12.03 5.72 0.38
CA VAL A 41 -11.11 5.97 1.48
C VAL A 41 -11.83 6.91 2.44
N PRO A 42 -11.99 6.55 3.71
CA PRO A 42 -12.65 7.38 4.71
C PRO A 42 -12.01 8.78 4.79
N PRO A 43 -12.80 9.85 4.89
CA PRO A 43 -12.29 11.20 5.12
C PRO A 43 -11.54 11.21 6.46
N GLY A 44 -10.21 11.29 6.41
CA GLY A 44 -9.32 11.07 7.55
C GLY A 44 -8.18 10.13 7.22
N GLN A 45 -8.43 9.08 6.43
CA GLN A 45 -7.39 8.22 5.84
C GLN A 45 -6.82 8.84 4.56
N ALA A 46 -7.65 9.54 3.78
CA ALA A 46 -7.20 10.21 2.55
C ALA A 46 -6.09 11.24 2.79
N LYS A 47 -6.11 11.94 3.93
CA LYS A 47 -5.07 12.92 4.30
C LYS A 47 -3.77 12.27 4.77
N LYS A 48 -3.81 11.05 5.33
CA LYS A 48 -2.58 10.41 5.86
C LYS A 48 -1.57 10.08 4.77
N HIS A 49 -2.02 9.95 3.52
CA HIS A 49 -1.16 9.71 2.37
C HIS A 49 -0.80 11.01 1.61
N ALA A 50 -1.41 12.15 1.94
CA ALA A 50 -1.30 13.38 1.13
C ALA A 50 0.08 14.07 1.19
N GLY A 51 1.01 13.59 2.01
CA GLY A 51 2.37 14.12 2.10
C GLY A 51 3.47 13.13 1.73
N HIS A 52 3.12 11.86 1.48
CA HIS A 52 4.08 10.82 1.16
C HIS A 52 3.96 10.49 -0.32
N ILE A 53 5.01 10.82 -1.07
CA ILE A 53 5.12 10.43 -2.47
C ILE A 53 5.64 8.99 -2.55
N GLY A 54 4.89 8.13 -3.20
CA GLY A 54 5.17 6.71 -3.37
C GLY A 54 5.04 6.27 -4.82
N ARG A 55 5.24 4.97 -5.04
CA ARG A 55 5.11 4.36 -6.37
C ARG A 55 3.69 4.54 -6.90
N GLY A 56 3.56 4.95 -8.16
CA GLY A 56 2.28 5.23 -8.82
C GLY A 56 1.79 6.68 -8.68
N ASP A 57 2.39 7.47 -7.79
CA ASP A 57 2.06 8.89 -7.67
C ASP A 57 2.69 9.70 -8.80
N ARG A 58 2.16 10.90 -9.05
CA ARG A 58 2.72 11.84 -10.02
C ARG A 58 3.63 12.86 -9.34
N VAL A 59 4.85 13.00 -9.86
CA VAL A 59 5.83 13.94 -9.31
C VAL A 59 5.44 15.41 -9.54
N THR A 60 4.59 15.69 -10.53
CA THR A 60 4.13 17.03 -10.90
C THR A 60 3.32 17.74 -9.82
N ASP A 61 2.81 16.99 -8.85
CA ASP A 61 1.99 17.52 -7.76
C ASP A 61 2.84 18.14 -6.64
N TYR A 62 4.18 18.06 -6.76
CA TYR A 62 5.15 18.48 -5.75
C TYR A 62 6.29 19.31 -6.34
N PRO A 63 6.98 20.15 -5.54
CA PRO A 63 8.25 20.73 -5.98
C PRO A 63 9.29 19.62 -6.16
N TYR A 64 9.91 19.58 -7.34
CA TYR A 64 10.89 18.57 -7.70
C TYR A 64 12.18 19.18 -8.25
N HIS A 65 13.28 18.45 -8.07
CA HIS A 65 14.58 18.78 -8.67
C HIS A 65 15.10 17.61 -9.51
N LEU A 66 15.43 17.87 -10.78
CA LEU A 66 15.97 16.85 -11.68
C LEU A 66 17.44 16.54 -11.36
N ILE A 67 17.77 15.26 -11.20
CA ILE A 67 19.15 14.78 -11.15
C ILE A 67 19.62 14.49 -12.58
N ARG A 68 20.51 15.35 -13.10
CA ARG A 68 21.04 15.23 -14.48
C ARG A 68 22.17 14.21 -14.64
N TYR A 69 22.95 14.00 -13.57
CA TYR A 69 24.15 13.16 -13.57
C TYR A 69 24.05 12.12 -12.44
N PRO A 70 23.26 11.05 -12.62
CA PRO A 70 23.00 10.06 -11.57
C PRO A 70 24.26 9.26 -11.17
N ASP A 71 25.19 9.08 -12.11
CA ASP A 71 26.49 8.42 -11.94
C ASP A 71 27.32 9.05 -10.81
N ARG A 72 27.27 10.38 -10.64
CA ARG A 72 28.00 11.10 -9.60
C ARG A 72 27.51 10.79 -8.17
N TYR A 73 26.33 10.21 -8.05
CA TYR A 73 25.70 9.85 -6.78
C TYR A 73 25.64 8.34 -6.56
N GLY A 74 26.28 7.54 -7.42
CA GLY A 74 26.25 6.09 -7.34
C GLY A 74 24.86 5.50 -7.56
N LEU A 75 23.99 6.19 -8.30
CA LEU A 75 22.67 5.68 -8.66
C LEU A 75 22.77 4.75 -9.87
N ASP A 76 21.87 3.76 -9.92
CA ASP A 76 21.79 2.84 -11.04
C ASP A 76 21.48 3.57 -12.35
N PRO A 77 22.05 3.13 -13.49
CA PRO A 77 21.75 3.69 -14.81
C PRO A 77 20.25 3.70 -15.12
N LEU A 78 19.77 4.80 -15.69
CA LEU A 78 18.38 4.96 -16.11
C LEU A 78 18.10 4.19 -17.39
N ARG A 79 16.90 3.60 -17.49
CA ARG A 79 16.40 3.10 -18.78
C ARG A 79 15.95 4.27 -19.66
N PRO A 80 15.86 4.09 -20.99
CA PRO A 80 15.28 5.12 -21.86
C PRO A 80 13.89 5.54 -21.38
N GLY A 81 13.66 6.85 -21.29
CA GLY A 81 12.40 7.42 -20.80
C GLY A 81 12.24 7.40 -19.27
N GLU A 82 13.29 7.12 -18.50
CA GLU A 82 13.29 7.29 -17.04
C GLU A 82 14.12 8.50 -16.61
N ARG A 83 13.75 9.09 -15.47
CA ARG A 83 14.43 10.23 -14.86
C ARG A 83 14.51 10.05 -13.35
N TYR A 84 15.53 10.66 -12.74
CA TYR A 84 15.60 10.78 -11.28
C TYR A 84 15.21 12.17 -10.83
N TYR A 85 14.30 12.24 -9.86
CA TYR A 85 13.92 13.48 -9.21
C TYR A 85 14.15 13.40 -7.70
N VAL A 86 14.44 14.55 -7.09
CA VAL A 86 14.38 14.72 -5.64
C VAL A 86 13.07 15.42 -5.29
N VAL A 87 12.26 14.77 -4.46
CA VAL A 87 11.01 15.34 -3.91
C VAL A 87 10.97 15.08 -2.42
N ASN A 88 10.73 16.13 -1.62
CA ASN A 88 10.67 16.03 -0.16
C ASN A 88 11.88 15.28 0.46
N GLY A 89 13.06 15.46 -0.14
CA GLY A 89 14.29 14.78 0.30
C GLY A 89 14.38 13.30 -0.07
N GLN A 90 13.51 12.78 -0.92
CA GLN A 90 13.57 11.40 -1.43
C GLN A 90 14.02 11.39 -2.89
N ILE A 91 14.92 10.46 -3.24
CA ILE A 91 15.31 10.20 -4.64
C ILE A 91 14.30 9.22 -5.24
N LEU A 92 13.62 9.67 -6.28
CA LEU A 92 12.56 8.95 -6.98
C LEU A 92 13.00 8.63 -8.40
N ARG A 93 12.79 7.39 -8.84
CA ARG A 93 12.84 7.01 -10.26
C ARG A 93 11.47 7.22 -10.85
N VAL A 94 11.39 7.95 -11.96
CA VAL A 94 10.13 8.45 -12.53
C VAL A 94 10.12 8.21 -14.03
N SER A 95 8.95 7.90 -14.58
CA SER A 95 8.70 7.88 -16.02
C SER A 95 8.71 9.30 -16.58
N GLU A 96 9.50 9.55 -17.63
CA GLU A 96 9.55 10.84 -18.33
C GLU A 96 8.24 11.16 -19.05
N GLU A 97 7.53 10.13 -19.52
CA GLU A 97 6.29 10.30 -20.29
C GLU A 97 5.10 10.66 -19.39
N THR A 98 4.93 9.94 -18.29
CA THR A 98 3.73 10.06 -17.43
C THR A 98 3.95 10.83 -16.15
N TYR A 99 5.22 11.14 -15.82
CA TYR A 99 5.65 11.71 -14.54
C TYR A 99 5.30 10.84 -13.33
N GLU A 100 5.04 9.55 -13.56
CA GLU A 100 4.70 8.58 -12.54
C GLU A 100 5.95 8.03 -11.85
N VAL A 101 5.89 7.93 -10.52
CA VAL A 101 6.95 7.33 -9.72
C VAL A 101 6.99 5.83 -9.95
N LEU A 102 8.07 5.38 -10.57
CA LEU A 102 8.38 3.98 -10.80
C LEU A 102 9.02 3.35 -9.57
N ASP A 103 9.81 4.11 -8.81
CA ASP A 103 10.52 3.60 -7.64
C ASP A 103 10.94 4.69 -6.65
N VAL A 104 11.07 4.31 -5.39
CA VAL A 104 11.56 5.18 -4.31
C VAL A 104 12.90 4.60 -3.84
N ILE A 105 14.02 5.22 -4.22
CA ILE A 105 15.35 4.62 -4.01
C ILE A 105 15.86 4.86 -2.59
N ARG A 106 15.84 6.11 -2.14
CA ARG A 106 16.45 6.49 -0.86
C ARG A 106 15.79 7.75 -0.31
N ALA A 107 15.50 7.75 0.98
CA ALA A 107 15.25 8.97 1.74
C ALA A 107 16.61 9.57 2.15
N ILE A 108 16.92 10.79 1.69
CA ILE A 108 18.13 11.52 2.07
C ILE A 108 18.04 11.98 3.53
N SER A 109 16.83 12.02 4.11
CA SER A 109 16.60 12.41 5.51
C SER A 109 17.17 11.43 6.55
N ALA A 110 17.52 10.20 6.19
CA ALA A 110 18.12 9.23 7.12
C ALA A 110 19.60 9.51 7.46
N LEU A 111 20.21 10.56 6.89
CA LEU A 111 21.62 10.94 7.11
C LEU A 111 21.80 12.14 8.05
N LEU A 112 20.74 12.60 8.74
CA LEU A 112 20.75 13.80 9.57
C LEU A 112 20.59 13.52 11.08
N ASP A 113 21.06 12.35 11.56
CA ASP A 113 21.25 12.08 12.99
C ASP A 113 22.73 12.23 13.37
#